data_AF-A0AAN4YKW9-F1
#
_entry.id   AF-A0AAN4YKW9-F1
#
_cell.length_a   1.000
_cell.length_b   1.000
_cell.length_c   1.000
_cell.angle_alpha   90.00
_cell.angle_beta   90.00
_cell.angle_gamma   90.00
#
_symmetry.space_group_name_H-M   'P 1'
#
loop_
_entity.id
_entity.type
_entity.pdbx_description
1 polymer ?
#
loop_
_entity_poly.entity_id
_entity_poly.type
_entity_poly.pdbx_seq_one_letter_code
_entity_poly.pdbx_strand_id
1 'polypeptide(L)'
;MLMDFMTNLCLIKTTGIYSGIARDPKLDLPPNGNADDRDNVNTTFFRGIQKTDDFGVARFETKFPGHYALRATHIHVIVHENPHVLPNGTLELGTGSIAHVGQVFFGQTLIELADTFYPYTQNTNAIVLNQEDGIFYDEASSMDPVANYVHVGDSLEDGLVAWMAFGINTTSDYTDTVQEASFYGAEGGETNENYNITKLGPLETVPSGVPTPSAFTTTIGL
;
A
#
# COMPACT_ATOMS: atom_id res chain seq x y z
N MET A 1 -1.43 -9.41 -27.00
CA MET A 1 -1.50 -10.37 -25.88
C MET A 1 -1.26 -9.52 -24.65
N LEU A 2 -2.24 -9.39 -23.75
CA LEU A 2 -2.02 -8.68 -22.49
C LEU A 2 -0.94 -9.47 -21.74
N MET A 3 0.10 -8.77 -21.29
CA MET A 3 1.17 -9.36 -20.48
C MET A 3 0.58 -9.81 -19.14
N ASP A 4 1.07 -10.93 -18.63
CA ASP A 4 0.72 -11.43 -17.31
C ASP A 4 1.34 -10.51 -16.25
N PHE A 5 0.50 -9.78 -15.51
CA PHE A 5 0.95 -8.91 -14.42
C PHE A 5 0.65 -9.53 -13.06
N MET A 6 1.57 -9.34 -12.12
CA MET A 6 1.30 -9.60 -10.70
C MET A 6 1.11 -8.27 -9.99
N THR A 7 -0.10 -8.04 -9.46
CA THR A 7 -0.44 -6.86 -8.67
C THR A 7 -0.22 -7.17 -7.19
N ASN A 8 0.58 -6.33 -6.53
CA ASN A 8 0.78 -6.35 -5.08
C ASN A 8 -0.01 -5.19 -4.45
N LEU A 9 -0.81 -5.52 -3.44
CA LEU A 9 -1.66 -4.59 -2.69
C LEU A 9 -1.22 -4.55 -1.23
N CYS A 10 -1.07 -3.35 -0.67
CA CYS A 10 -0.82 -3.17 0.76
C CYS A 10 -1.70 -2.07 1.34
N LEU A 11 -2.43 -2.39 2.42
CA LEU A 11 -3.29 -1.44 3.13
C LEU A 11 -2.92 -1.31 4.59
N ILE A 12 -3.43 -0.25 5.19
CA ILE A 12 -3.34 0.05 6.61
C ILE A 12 -4.53 -0.56 7.32
N LYS A 13 -4.30 -1.22 8.45
CA LYS A 13 -5.36 -1.67 9.35
C LYS A 13 -6.22 -0.48 9.78
N THR A 14 -7.48 -0.74 10.11
CA THR A 14 -8.44 0.29 10.53
C THR A 14 -7.95 1.20 11.68
N THR A 15 -6.98 0.76 12.48
CA THR A 15 -6.34 1.51 13.58
C THR A 15 -5.08 2.28 13.18
N GLY A 16 -4.75 2.40 11.90
CA GLY A 16 -3.57 3.12 11.42
C GLY A 16 -2.26 2.31 11.44
N ILE A 17 -2.34 0.98 11.53
CA ILE A 17 -1.18 0.09 11.65
C ILE A 17 -0.89 -0.61 10.33
N TYR A 18 0.31 -0.40 9.77
CA TYR A 18 0.85 -1.20 8.67
C TYR A 18 1.42 -2.52 9.20
N SER A 19 1.09 -3.65 8.59
CA SER A 19 1.76 -4.92 8.91
C SER A 19 3.22 -4.90 8.48
N GLY A 20 4.09 -5.70 9.09
CA GLY A 20 5.49 -5.82 8.69
C GLY A 20 6.39 -4.62 9.02
N ILE A 21 5.84 -3.52 9.54
CA ILE A 21 6.61 -2.31 9.90
C ILE A 21 6.79 -2.27 11.42
N ALA A 22 7.93 -2.73 11.92
CA ALA A 22 8.29 -2.50 13.31
C ALA A 22 8.70 -1.03 13.53
N ARG A 23 8.74 -0.60 14.80
CA ARG A 23 9.29 0.72 15.18
C ARG A 23 10.70 0.91 14.59
N ASP A 24 10.89 2.01 13.86
CA ASP A 24 12.24 2.51 13.55
C ASP A 24 12.77 3.30 14.78
N PRO A 25 13.85 2.84 15.44
CA PRO A 25 14.42 3.56 16.57
C PRO A 25 15.03 4.92 16.21
N LYS A 26 15.20 5.24 14.92
CA LYS A 26 15.72 6.51 14.41
C LYS A 26 14.63 7.56 14.16
N LEU A 27 13.35 7.20 14.28
CA LEU A 27 12.23 8.11 14.16
C LEU A 27 11.49 8.28 15.49
N ASP A 28 11.16 9.53 15.82
CA ASP A 28 10.32 9.89 16.98
C ASP A 28 8.81 9.77 16.71
N LEU A 29 8.41 9.19 15.58
CA LEU A 29 7.02 8.93 15.21
C LEU A 29 6.80 7.42 15.08
N PRO A 30 5.70 6.84 15.58
CA PRO A 30 5.40 5.42 15.37
C PRO A 30 4.96 5.24 13.90
N PRO A 31 5.80 4.67 13.01
CA PRO A 31 5.45 4.54 11.59
C PRO A 31 4.27 3.58 11.36
N ASN A 32 3.91 2.82 12.39
CA ASN A 32 2.83 1.85 12.43
C ASN A 32 1.70 2.26 13.40
N GLY A 33 1.67 3.48 13.93
CA GLY A 33 0.66 3.90 14.93
C GLY A 33 0.78 3.28 16.33
N ASN A 34 1.76 2.40 16.59
CA ASN A 34 2.05 1.83 17.91
C ASN A 34 3.56 1.66 18.17
N ALA A 35 4.12 2.54 19.01
CA ALA A 35 5.55 2.62 19.31
C ALA A 35 6.14 1.39 20.03
N ASP A 36 5.32 0.52 20.62
CA ASP A 36 5.78 -0.63 21.42
C ASP A 36 5.75 -1.96 20.65
N ASP A 37 5.23 -1.97 19.42
CA ASP A 37 4.99 -3.20 18.66
C ASP A 37 6.23 -3.61 17.83
N ARG A 38 7.19 -4.23 18.51
CA ARG A 38 8.40 -4.79 17.87
C ARG A 38 8.13 -6.06 17.08
N ASP A 39 7.06 -6.78 17.42
CA ASP A 39 6.69 -8.04 16.78
C ASP A 39 5.90 -7.81 15.48
N ASN A 40 5.46 -6.57 15.21
CA ASN A 40 4.72 -6.21 14.01
C ASN A 40 5.46 -6.56 12.71
N VAL A 41 6.79 -6.65 12.72
CA VAL A 41 7.60 -7.12 11.57
C VAL A 41 7.19 -8.52 11.10
N ASN A 42 6.68 -9.35 12.01
CA ASN A 42 6.24 -10.72 11.73
C ASN A 42 4.81 -10.81 11.18
N THR A 43 4.13 -9.68 10.96
CA THR A 43 2.74 -9.67 10.51
C THR A 43 2.63 -9.41 9.01
N THR A 44 1.59 -9.97 8.38
CA THR A 44 1.36 -9.87 6.93
C THR A 44 -0.08 -9.50 6.57
N PHE A 45 -0.90 -9.08 7.55
CA PHE A 45 -2.30 -8.71 7.30
C PHE A 45 -2.42 -7.56 6.28
N PHE A 46 -3.53 -7.51 5.54
CA PHE A 46 -3.82 -6.51 4.50
C PHE A 46 -2.74 -6.36 3.42
N ARG A 47 -2.06 -7.47 3.12
CA ARG A 47 -1.15 -7.62 2.00
C ARG A 47 -1.68 -8.71 1.09
N GLY A 48 -1.60 -8.50 -0.23
CA GLY A 48 -2.08 -9.47 -1.18
C GLY A 48 -1.34 -9.37 -2.50
N ILE A 49 -1.12 -10.51 -3.13
CA ILE A 49 -0.59 -10.60 -4.49
C ILE A 49 -1.63 -11.31 -5.34
N GLN A 50 -1.96 -10.75 -6.51
CA GLN A 50 -2.89 -11.36 -7.44
C GLN A 50 -2.35 -11.26 -8.86
N LYS A 51 -2.45 -12.37 -9.60
CA LYS A 51 -2.24 -12.37 -11.04
C LYS A 51 -3.45 -11.74 -11.71
N THR A 52 -3.23 -10.86 -12.68
CA THR A 52 -4.32 -10.36 -13.53
C THR A 52 -4.90 -11.49 -14.37
N ASP A 53 -6.23 -11.47 -14.59
CA ASP A 53 -6.89 -12.39 -15.52
C ASP A 53 -6.64 -11.99 -17.00
N ASP A 54 -7.25 -12.74 -17.93
CA ASP A 54 -7.13 -12.50 -19.38
C ASP A 54 -7.62 -11.12 -19.84
N PHE A 55 -8.34 -10.40 -18.98
CA PHE A 55 -8.82 -9.04 -19.22
C PHE A 55 -7.95 -7.97 -18.52
N GLY A 56 -6.85 -8.37 -17.86
CA GLY A 56 -5.98 -7.47 -17.12
C GLY A 56 -6.53 -7.10 -15.74
N VAL A 57 -7.48 -7.85 -15.18
CA VAL A 57 -8.14 -7.51 -13.92
C VAL A 57 -7.57 -8.33 -12.76
N ALA A 58 -7.11 -7.64 -11.71
CA ALA A 58 -6.82 -8.23 -10.40
C ALA A 58 -7.96 -7.89 -9.42
N ARG A 59 -8.35 -8.84 -8.58
CA ARG A 59 -9.45 -8.67 -7.60
C ARG A 59 -8.96 -8.99 -6.19
N PHE A 60 -9.25 -8.10 -5.26
CA PHE A 60 -8.90 -8.26 -3.86
C PHE A 60 -10.15 -8.10 -2.99
N GLU A 61 -10.31 -8.99 -2.03
CA GLU A 61 -11.26 -8.81 -0.93
C GLU A 61 -10.48 -8.29 0.28
N THR A 62 -10.85 -7.11 0.77
CA THR A 62 -10.13 -6.43 1.84
C THR A 62 -11.09 -5.55 2.66
N LYS A 63 -10.57 -4.95 3.73
CA LYS A 63 -11.27 -3.89 4.46
C LYS A 63 -10.96 -2.54 3.84
N PHE A 64 -11.85 -1.57 4.02
CA PHE A 64 -11.53 -0.18 3.71
C PHE A 64 -10.29 0.23 4.52
N PRO A 65 -9.31 0.92 3.93
CA PRO A 65 -8.08 1.26 4.63
C PRO A 65 -8.32 2.21 5.80
N GLY A 66 -7.59 2.01 6.90
CA GLY A 66 -7.46 3.04 7.94
C GLY A 66 -6.50 4.16 7.52
N HIS A 67 -6.36 5.17 8.38
CA HIS A 67 -5.45 6.31 8.19
C HIS A 67 -4.36 6.38 9.26
N TYR A 68 -3.29 7.08 8.94
CA TYR A 68 -2.17 7.35 9.85
C TYR A 68 -1.69 8.79 9.64
N ALA A 69 -0.83 9.27 10.54
CA ALA A 69 -0.31 10.63 10.44
C ALA A 69 0.37 10.90 9.08
N LEU A 70 0.31 12.15 8.64
CA LEU A 70 1.01 12.71 7.47
C LEU A 70 0.49 12.30 6.09
N ARG A 71 -0.42 11.34 5.96
CA ARG A 71 -0.89 10.87 4.66
C ARG A 71 -2.41 10.70 4.63
N ALA A 72 -3.03 11.07 3.53
CA ALA A 72 -4.45 10.81 3.29
C ALA A 72 -4.68 9.29 3.15
N THR A 73 -5.93 8.85 3.36
CA THR A 73 -6.27 7.42 3.30
C THR A 73 -6.05 6.85 1.89
N HIS A 74 -5.18 5.84 1.78
CA HIS A 74 -4.79 5.25 0.49
C HIS A 74 -4.52 3.74 0.58
N ILE A 75 -4.38 3.11 -0.59
CA ILE A 75 -3.87 1.75 -0.77
C ILE A 75 -2.66 1.80 -1.70
N HIS A 76 -1.58 1.12 -1.33
CA HIS A 76 -0.43 0.96 -2.23
C HIS A 76 -0.70 -0.11 -3.29
N VAL A 77 -0.31 0.19 -4.53
CA VAL A 77 -0.36 -0.73 -5.66
C VAL A 77 1.02 -0.79 -6.32
N ILE A 78 1.51 -2.00 -6.54
CA ILE A 78 2.72 -2.25 -7.34
C ILE A 78 2.38 -3.29 -8.38
N VAL A 79 2.84 -3.05 -9.61
CA VAL A 79 2.65 -3.99 -10.72
C VAL A 79 4.00 -4.53 -11.16
N HIS A 80 4.16 -5.84 -10.99
CA HIS A 80 5.34 -6.57 -11.39
C HIS A 80 5.12 -7.24 -12.76
N GLU A 81 6.11 -7.17 -13.62
CA GLU A 81 6.14 -7.85 -14.91
C GLU A 81 7.15 -9.01 -14.87
N ASN A 82 6.69 -10.20 -15.30
CA ASN A 82 7.50 -11.43 -15.32
C ASN A 82 8.24 -11.76 -14.00
N PRO A 83 7.64 -11.59 -12.80
CA PRO A 83 8.31 -11.99 -11.57
C PRO A 83 8.35 -13.52 -11.47
N HIS A 84 9.34 -14.04 -10.75
CA HIS A 84 9.33 -15.44 -10.36
C HIS A 84 8.41 -15.62 -9.14
N VAL A 85 7.38 -16.45 -9.31
CA VAL A 85 6.42 -16.75 -8.26
C VAL A 85 6.86 -18.01 -7.52
N LEU A 86 6.98 -17.89 -6.21
CA LEU A 86 7.43 -18.94 -5.31
C LEU A 86 6.28 -19.94 -5.01
N PRO A 87 6.59 -21.18 -4.59
CA PRO A 87 5.56 -22.21 -4.34
C PRO A 87 4.49 -21.83 -3.30
N ASN A 88 4.81 -20.90 -2.41
CA ASN A 88 3.89 -20.36 -1.40
C ASN A 88 3.03 -19.18 -1.92
N GLY A 89 3.13 -18.82 -3.21
CA GLY A 89 2.37 -17.75 -3.83
C GLY A 89 2.96 -16.34 -3.65
N THR A 90 4.19 -16.21 -3.15
CA THR A 90 4.87 -14.91 -3.03
C THR A 90 5.82 -14.65 -4.20
N LEU A 91 6.37 -13.44 -4.31
CA LEU A 91 7.28 -13.06 -5.38
C LEU A 91 8.74 -13.12 -4.92
N GLU A 92 9.60 -13.80 -5.67
CA GLU A 92 11.04 -13.80 -5.40
C GLU A 92 11.64 -12.41 -5.65
N LEU A 93 12.36 -11.88 -4.66
CA LEU A 93 13.02 -10.58 -4.76
C LEU A 93 14.09 -10.56 -5.85
N GLY A 94 14.18 -9.43 -6.55
CA GLY A 94 15.17 -9.24 -7.63
C GLY A 94 14.84 -10.01 -8.91
N THR A 95 13.59 -10.49 -9.05
CA THR A 95 13.11 -11.14 -10.28
C THR A 95 12.01 -10.33 -10.95
N GLY A 96 11.97 -10.38 -12.29
CA GLY A 96 11.08 -9.54 -13.08
C GLY A 96 11.48 -8.06 -13.05
N SER A 97 10.55 -7.20 -13.42
CA SER A 97 10.66 -5.73 -13.30
C SER A 97 9.43 -5.15 -12.64
N ILE A 98 9.54 -3.93 -12.11
CA ILE A 98 8.40 -3.17 -11.59
C ILE A 98 7.93 -2.20 -12.67
N ALA A 99 6.80 -2.51 -13.32
CA ALA A 99 6.25 -1.69 -14.40
C ALA A 99 5.46 -0.48 -13.90
N HIS A 100 4.93 -0.54 -12.69
CA HIS A 100 4.19 0.56 -12.08
C HIS A 100 4.25 0.53 -10.56
N VAL A 101 4.25 1.72 -9.98
CA VAL A 101 4.19 1.99 -8.55
C VAL A 101 3.22 3.14 -8.37
N GLY A 102 2.21 2.97 -7.52
CA GLY A 102 1.22 4.01 -7.32
C GLY A 102 0.37 3.82 -6.07
N GLN A 103 -0.54 4.76 -5.87
CA GLN A 103 -1.48 4.77 -4.74
C GLN A 103 -2.92 5.02 -5.16
N VAL A 104 -3.83 4.22 -4.62
CA VAL A 104 -5.28 4.38 -4.79
C VAL A 104 -5.83 5.17 -3.62
N PHE A 105 -6.46 6.30 -3.91
CA PHE A 105 -7.17 7.13 -2.95
C PHE A 105 -8.68 6.94 -3.05
N PHE A 106 -9.41 7.52 -2.11
CA PHE A 106 -10.87 7.44 -2.04
C PHE A 106 -11.47 8.83 -1.92
N GLY A 107 -12.73 8.99 -2.36
CA GLY A 107 -13.42 10.27 -2.21
C GLY A 107 -13.47 10.72 -0.75
N GLN A 108 -13.21 12.01 -0.50
CA GLN A 108 -13.11 12.57 0.85
C GLN A 108 -14.33 12.23 1.73
N THR A 109 -15.54 12.32 1.16
CA THR A 109 -16.78 11.96 1.86
C THR A 109 -16.83 10.49 2.30
N LEU A 110 -16.25 9.57 1.51
CA LEU A 110 -16.19 8.16 1.88
C LEU A 110 -15.21 7.92 3.03
N ILE A 111 -14.05 8.61 2.99
CA ILE A 111 -13.04 8.54 4.05
C ILE A 111 -13.64 9.02 5.38
N GLU A 112 -14.29 10.19 5.36
CA GLU A 112 -14.94 10.75 6.55
C GLU A 112 -16.08 9.86 7.05
N LEU A 113 -16.88 9.29 6.15
CA LEU A 113 -17.96 8.37 6.53
C LEU A 113 -17.40 7.10 7.19
N ALA A 114 -16.30 6.54 6.65
CA ALA A 114 -15.64 5.37 7.22
C ALA A 114 -15.26 5.58 8.70
N ASP A 115 -14.78 6.78 9.04
CA ASP A 115 -14.32 7.12 10.38
C ASP A 115 -15.44 7.25 11.43
N THR A 116 -16.71 7.21 11.00
CA THR A 116 -17.86 7.38 11.90
C THR A 116 -18.36 6.09 12.57
N PHE A 117 -17.87 4.91 12.18
CA PHE A 117 -18.33 3.63 12.74
C PHE A 117 -17.20 2.68 13.15
N TYR A 118 -17.54 1.70 13.98
CA TYR A 118 -16.60 0.70 14.47
C TYR A 118 -16.16 -0.25 13.33
N PRO A 119 -14.88 -0.60 13.19
CA PRO A 119 -13.77 -0.33 14.12
C PRO A 119 -12.95 0.93 13.81
N TYR A 120 -13.31 1.74 12.82
CA TYR A 120 -12.53 2.92 12.42
C TYR A 120 -12.53 4.02 13.48
N THR A 121 -13.62 4.15 14.24
CA THR A 121 -13.70 5.04 15.42
C THR A 121 -12.67 4.74 16.53
N GLN A 122 -11.97 3.61 16.46
CA GLN A 122 -10.86 3.29 17.36
C GLN A 122 -9.52 3.92 16.92
N ASN A 123 -9.45 4.47 15.71
CA ASN A 123 -8.29 5.17 15.21
C ASN A 123 -8.29 6.60 15.74
N THR A 124 -7.27 6.96 16.51
CA THR A 124 -7.14 8.29 17.11
C THR A 124 -6.24 9.22 16.30
N ASN A 125 -5.68 8.76 15.19
CA ASN A 125 -4.91 9.59 14.28
C ASN A 125 -5.81 10.65 13.63
N ALA A 126 -5.27 11.85 13.41
CA ALA A 126 -5.97 12.87 12.63
C ALA A 126 -6.05 12.42 11.16
N ILE A 127 -7.21 12.62 10.54
CA ILE A 127 -7.37 12.45 9.09
C ILE A 127 -6.63 13.60 8.39
N VAL A 128 -5.79 13.24 7.44
CA VAL A 128 -5.22 14.18 6.46
C VAL A 128 -6.14 14.19 5.25
N LEU A 129 -6.57 15.37 4.81
CA LEU A 129 -7.44 15.48 3.64
C LEU A 129 -6.67 15.13 2.37
N ASN A 130 -7.35 14.59 1.34
CA ASN A 130 -6.71 14.34 0.04
C ASN A 130 -6.04 15.62 -0.52
N GLN A 131 -6.69 16.78 -0.34
CA GLN A 131 -6.18 18.08 -0.80
C GLN A 131 -4.94 18.56 -0.03
N GLU A 132 -4.54 17.87 1.04
CA GLU A 132 -3.38 18.20 1.87
C GLU A 132 -2.25 17.18 1.68
N ASP A 133 -2.48 16.07 0.98
CA ASP A 133 -1.46 15.05 0.73
C ASP A 133 -0.67 15.35 -0.56
N GLY A 134 0.64 15.57 -0.44
CA GLY A 134 1.51 15.84 -1.58
C GLY A 134 1.55 14.71 -2.63
N ILE A 135 1.44 13.45 -2.20
CA ILE A 135 1.41 12.31 -3.12
C ILE A 135 0.09 12.22 -3.86
N PHE A 136 -1.02 12.63 -3.23
CA PHE A 136 -2.30 12.74 -3.95
C PHE A 136 -2.16 13.68 -5.15
N TYR A 137 -1.50 14.84 -4.97
CA TYR A 137 -1.23 15.77 -6.08
C TYR A 137 -0.30 15.20 -7.14
N ASP A 138 0.76 14.49 -6.74
CA ASP A 138 1.69 13.87 -7.67
C ASP A 138 0.98 12.85 -8.58
N GLU A 139 0.16 11.98 -8.00
CA GLU A 139 -0.63 11.00 -8.75
C GLU A 139 -1.66 11.70 -9.66
N ALA A 140 -2.36 12.69 -9.11
CA ALA A 140 -3.36 13.50 -9.82
C ALA A 140 -2.79 14.33 -10.98
N SER A 141 -1.47 14.53 -11.02
CA SER A 141 -0.80 15.22 -12.12
C SER A 141 -0.79 14.41 -13.43
N SER A 142 -0.97 13.09 -13.34
CA SER A 142 -0.83 12.16 -14.47
C SER A 142 -2.05 11.26 -14.69
N MET A 143 -2.84 10.98 -13.66
CA MET A 143 -4.06 10.17 -13.74
C MET A 143 -5.11 10.64 -12.72
N ASP A 144 -6.31 10.04 -12.70
CA ASP A 144 -7.27 10.22 -11.60
C ASP A 144 -7.04 9.14 -10.53
N PRO A 145 -6.45 9.46 -9.37
CA PRO A 145 -6.06 8.47 -8.38
C PRO A 145 -7.19 8.11 -7.40
N VAL A 146 -8.42 8.56 -7.66
CA VAL A 146 -9.58 8.26 -6.80
C VAL A 146 -10.35 7.06 -7.33
N ALA A 147 -10.49 6.02 -6.50
CA ALA A 147 -11.29 4.85 -6.84
C ALA A 147 -12.78 5.22 -6.95
N ASN A 148 -13.43 4.66 -7.97
CA ASN A 148 -14.88 4.64 -8.05
C ASN A 148 -15.42 3.53 -7.15
N TYR A 149 -16.62 3.70 -6.62
CA TYR A 149 -17.23 2.69 -5.77
C TYR A 149 -18.76 2.70 -5.86
N VAL A 150 -19.34 1.57 -5.48
CA VAL A 150 -20.76 1.43 -5.17
C VAL A 150 -20.93 0.69 -3.85
N HIS A 151 -22.00 1.01 -3.13
CA HIS A 151 -22.40 0.25 -1.95
C HIS A 151 -22.99 -1.11 -2.36
N VAL A 152 -22.66 -2.15 -1.61
CA VAL A 152 -23.28 -3.47 -1.76
C VAL A 152 -24.68 -3.50 -1.15
N GLY A 153 -24.88 -2.76 -0.06
CA GLY A 153 -26.16 -2.61 0.64
C GLY A 153 -26.54 -1.16 0.91
N ASP A 154 -27.28 -0.92 1.99
CA ASP A 154 -27.82 0.39 2.34
C ASP A 154 -26.85 1.21 3.20
N SER A 155 -25.88 0.54 3.86
CA SER A 155 -24.86 1.18 4.68
C SER A 155 -23.44 0.87 4.20
N LEU A 156 -22.44 1.51 4.81
CA LEU A 156 -21.04 1.25 4.47
C LEU A 156 -20.54 -0.08 5.06
N GLU A 157 -21.14 -0.52 6.17
CA GLU A 157 -20.86 -1.80 6.84
C GLU A 157 -21.27 -3.01 6.00
N ASP A 158 -22.25 -2.85 5.10
CA ASP A 158 -22.66 -3.89 4.14
C ASP A 158 -21.57 -4.17 3.08
N GLY A 159 -20.62 -3.24 2.93
CA GLY A 159 -19.47 -3.37 2.05
C GLY A 159 -19.54 -2.51 0.79
N LEU A 160 -18.41 -2.48 0.09
CA LEU A 160 -18.22 -1.72 -1.14
C LEU A 160 -17.71 -2.63 -2.25
N VAL A 161 -18.11 -2.33 -3.47
CA VAL A 161 -17.35 -2.71 -4.67
C VAL A 161 -16.66 -1.46 -5.18
N ALA A 162 -15.34 -1.42 -5.06
CA ALA A 162 -14.51 -0.33 -5.55
C ALA A 162 -13.68 -0.79 -6.76
N TRP A 163 -13.43 0.13 -7.70
CA TRP A 163 -12.61 -0.14 -8.87
C TRP A 163 -11.82 1.10 -9.31
N MET A 164 -10.68 0.82 -9.93
CA MET A 164 -9.81 1.78 -10.59
C MET A 164 -9.18 1.12 -11.81
N ALA A 165 -8.95 1.90 -12.87
CA ALA A 165 -8.21 1.45 -14.03
C ALA A 165 -6.85 2.16 -14.07
N PHE A 166 -5.79 1.38 -14.26
CA PHE A 166 -4.43 1.90 -14.40
C PHE A 166 -4.00 1.85 -15.86
N GLY A 167 -3.47 2.96 -16.36
CA GLY A 167 -2.66 2.95 -17.57
C GLY A 167 -1.22 2.62 -17.19
N ILE A 168 -0.71 1.47 -17.63
CA ILE A 168 0.65 1.02 -17.29
C ILE A 168 1.53 1.09 -18.54
N ASN A 169 2.71 1.67 -18.39
CA ASN A 169 3.75 1.61 -19.41
C ASN A 169 4.58 0.33 -19.22
N THR A 170 4.33 -0.69 -20.04
CA THR A 170 4.99 -2.01 -19.94
C THR A 170 6.45 -2.01 -20.38
N THR A 171 7.03 -0.84 -20.69
CA THR A 171 8.47 -0.70 -20.93
C THR A 171 9.15 0.14 -19.85
N SER A 172 8.41 0.61 -18.83
CA SER A 172 8.98 1.26 -17.66
C SER A 172 9.58 0.21 -16.72
N ASP A 173 10.62 0.61 -16.00
CA ASP A 173 11.22 -0.20 -14.94
C ASP A 173 11.53 0.69 -13.73
N TYR A 174 10.80 0.46 -12.65
CA TYR A 174 10.89 1.18 -11.39
C TYR A 174 11.62 0.38 -10.30
N THR A 175 12.25 -0.75 -10.66
CA THR A 175 12.89 -1.66 -9.71
C THR A 175 13.90 -0.94 -8.80
N ASP A 176 14.69 -0.01 -9.36
CA ASP A 176 15.69 0.76 -8.60
C ASP A 176 15.10 1.90 -7.75
N THR A 177 13.81 2.21 -7.92
CA THR A 177 13.12 3.29 -7.19
C THR A 177 12.34 2.80 -5.99
N VAL A 178 12.08 1.49 -5.95
CA VAL A 178 11.32 0.83 -4.90
C VAL A 178 12.28 0.29 -3.85
N GLN A 179 11.91 0.48 -2.58
CA GLN A 179 12.67 -0.07 -1.47
C GLN A 179 11.71 -0.76 -0.50
N GLU A 180 12.04 -1.99 -0.13
CA GLU A 180 11.28 -2.76 0.83
C GLU A 180 11.49 -2.20 2.24
N ALA A 181 10.41 -2.04 2.99
CA ALA A 181 10.52 -1.66 4.39
C ALA A 181 10.91 -2.84 5.31
N SER A 182 10.59 -4.07 4.91
CA SER A 182 10.91 -5.30 5.62
C SER A 182 10.88 -6.52 4.68
N PHE A 183 11.47 -7.61 5.14
CA PHE A 183 11.54 -8.92 4.50
C PHE A 183 10.87 -9.97 5.38
N TYR A 184 10.30 -11.01 4.79
CA TYR A 184 9.57 -12.07 5.49
C TYR A 184 9.99 -13.38 4.84
N GLY A 185 10.81 -14.13 5.58
CA GLY A 185 11.37 -15.38 5.13
C GLY A 185 10.98 -16.53 6.04
N ALA A 186 11.68 -17.66 5.89
CA ALA A 186 11.44 -18.86 6.70
C ALA A 186 11.61 -18.63 8.21
N GLU A 187 12.49 -17.70 8.59
CA GLU A 187 12.80 -17.35 9.98
C GLU A 187 11.91 -16.22 10.54
N GLY A 188 10.92 -15.76 9.76
CA GLY A 188 10.02 -14.67 10.13
C GLY A 188 10.37 -13.35 9.45
N GLY A 189 9.89 -12.26 10.05
CA GLY A 189 10.02 -10.90 9.55
C GLY A 189 11.28 -10.20 10.03
N GLU A 190 11.95 -9.50 9.11
CA GLU A 190 13.16 -8.72 9.36
C GLU A 190 12.99 -7.29 8.80
N THR A 191 13.32 -6.28 9.60
CA THR A 191 13.29 -4.88 9.14
C THR A 191 14.42 -4.65 8.14
N ASN A 192 14.16 -3.94 7.04
CA ASN A 192 15.22 -3.50 6.15
C ASN A 192 15.98 -2.32 6.78
N GLU A 193 17.19 -2.56 7.28
CA GLU A 193 18.01 -1.53 7.94
C GLU A 193 18.38 -0.35 7.03
N ASN A 194 18.32 -0.56 5.71
CA ASN A 194 18.60 0.46 4.71
C ASN A 194 17.35 1.27 4.34
N TYR A 195 16.15 0.87 4.79
CA TYR A 195 14.90 1.53 4.44
C TYR A 195 14.90 2.97 4.92
N ASN A 196 14.82 3.91 3.97
CA ASN A 196 14.88 5.33 4.28
C ASN A 196 13.47 5.94 4.37
N ILE A 197 12.90 5.83 5.56
CA ILE A 197 11.60 6.42 5.90
C ILE A 197 11.62 7.96 5.96
N THR A 198 12.79 8.60 6.13
CA THR A 198 12.92 10.07 6.18
C THR A 198 12.69 10.76 4.83
N LYS A 199 12.63 9.99 3.73
CA LYS A 199 12.20 10.51 2.43
C LYS A 199 10.69 10.85 2.38
N LEU A 200 9.90 10.44 3.37
CA LEU A 200 8.48 10.79 3.46
C LEU A 200 8.21 12.27 3.79
N GLY A 201 9.22 13.03 4.21
CA GLY A 201 9.18 14.49 4.43
C GLY A 201 8.10 15.01 5.41
N PRO A 202 8.18 16.27 5.85
CA PRO A 202 6.99 17.05 6.17
C PRO A 202 6.06 17.15 4.95
N LEU A 203 4.75 17.25 5.19
CA LEU A 203 3.68 17.38 4.17
C LEU A 203 4.02 18.34 3.01
N GLU A 204 4.80 19.39 3.31
CA GLU A 204 5.12 20.49 2.40
C GLU A 204 6.35 20.24 1.50
N THR A 205 7.12 19.17 1.70
CA THR A 205 8.42 19.01 1.00
C THR A 205 8.69 17.60 0.46
N VAL A 206 7.68 16.75 0.27
CA VAL A 206 7.88 15.43 -0.35
C VAL A 206 8.19 15.65 -1.83
N PRO A 207 9.43 15.39 -2.32
CA PRO A 207 9.72 15.57 -3.73
C PRO A 207 9.02 14.51 -4.58
N SER A 208 8.58 14.89 -5.77
CA SER A 208 8.14 13.94 -6.80
C SER A 208 9.22 12.85 -7.02
N GLY A 209 8.82 11.58 -6.98
CA GLY A 209 9.74 10.43 -7.11
C GLY A 209 10.35 9.92 -5.81
N VAL A 210 9.81 10.30 -4.64
CA VAL A 210 10.09 9.59 -3.39
C VAL A 210 9.64 8.13 -3.53
N PRO A 211 10.46 7.14 -3.11
CA PRO A 211 10.01 5.76 -3.02
C PRO A 211 8.71 5.73 -2.23
N THR A 212 7.59 5.43 -2.88
CA THR A 212 6.41 5.04 -2.11
C THR A 212 6.84 3.84 -1.26
N PRO A 213 6.43 3.76 0.01
CA PRO A 213 6.62 2.55 0.80
C PRO A 213 6.10 1.35 0.01
N SER A 214 6.97 0.59 -0.66
CA SER A 214 6.65 -0.79 -0.95
C SER A 214 6.89 -1.48 0.37
N ALA A 215 5.80 -1.73 1.06
CA ALA A 215 5.97 -2.28 2.38
C ALA A 215 6.34 -3.77 2.32
N PHE A 216 6.56 -4.39 1.14
CA PHE A 216 7.09 -5.76 1.00
C PHE A 216 7.48 -6.18 -0.43
N THR A 217 8.62 -6.89 -0.55
CA THR A 217 8.85 -7.99 -1.50
C THR A 217 9.14 -9.24 -0.68
N THR A 218 8.31 -10.29 -0.80
CA THR A 218 8.40 -11.48 0.06
C THR A 218 9.31 -12.54 -0.58
N THR A 219 10.61 -12.46 -0.29
CA THR A 219 11.58 -13.49 -0.71
C THR A 219 11.40 -14.76 0.12
N ILE A 220 11.00 -15.86 -0.51
CA ILE A 220 11.42 -17.21 -0.10
C ILE A 220 12.53 -17.64 -1.05
N GLY A 221 13.78 -17.53 -0.61
CA GLY A 221 14.84 -18.38 -1.15
C GLY A 221 14.83 -19.68 -0.36
N LEU A 222 14.77 -20.83 -1.05
CA LEU A 222 15.12 -22.12 -0.47
C LEU A 222 16.63 -22.17 -0.16
#